data_AF-A0A182YRI4-F1
#
_entry.id   AF-A0A182YRI4-F1
#
_cell.length_a   1.000
_cell.length_b   1.000
_cell.length_c   1.000
_cell.angle_alpha   90.00
_cell.angle_beta   90.00
_cell.angle_gamma   90.00
#
_symmetry.space_group_name_H-M   'P 1'
#
loop_
_entity.id
_entity.type
_entity.pdbx_description
1 polymer ?
#
loop_
_entity_poly.entity_id
_entity_poly.type
_entity_poly.pdbx_seq_one_letter_code
_entity_poly.pdbx_strand_id
1 'polypeptide(L)'
;MRSPRYILEYMLHGRGPFTSPGGAEGVAFVKTNISFTPSDYPDIELVMGTGAYNNDESGTLRATIGITDEFYHNTYGSILGKHAFSVSPILMRPKSRGRIMLKSANPFHWPRMEGNFYADYDDLVVLREGVKLTVDLIESRSFRGVGATAAQHTVLWL
;
A
#
# COMPACT_ATOMS: atom_id res chain seq x y z
N MET A 1 -17.13 5.22 13.00
CA MET A 1 -16.84 6.28 14.01
C MET A 1 -17.29 5.80 15.38
N ARG A 2 -16.36 5.37 16.25
CA ARG A 2 -16.73 4.67 17.51
C ARG A 2 -16.51 5.48 18.80
N SER A 3 -15.98 6.72 18.73
CA SER A 3 -15.84 7.58 19.92
C SER A 3 -15.86 9.07 19.57
N PRO A 4 -16.88 9.83 20.00
CA PRO A 4 -16.97 11.28 19.74
C PRO A 4 -15.88 12.08 20.47
N ARG A 5 -15.27 11.52 21.52
CA ARG A 5 -14.18 12.15 22.27
C ARG A 5 -13.00 12.53 21.38
N TYR A 6 -12.62 11.66 20.44
CA TYR A 6 -11.47 11.93 19.57
C TYR A 6 -11.71 13.11 18.62
N ILE A 7 -12.96 13.33 18.18
CA ILE A 7 -13.33 14.48 17.35
C ILE A 7 -13.22 15.76 18.19
N LEU A 8 -13.70 15.74 19.43
CA LEU A 8 -13.62 16.87 20.34
C LEU A 8 -12.17 17.21 20.73
N GLU A 9 -11.33 16.20 20.99
CA GLU A 9 -9.89 16.40 21.25
C GLU A 9 -9.19 17.09 20.06
N TYR A 10 -9.53 16.69 18.83
CA TYR A 10 -8.97 17.32 17.63
C TYR A 10 -9.46 18.75 17.45
N MET A 11 -10.77 19.00 17.53
CA MET A 11 -11.36 20.32 17.31
C MET A 11 -10.95 21.35 18.38
N LEU A 12 -10.90 20.93 19.66
CA LEU A 12 -10.66 21.85 20.77
C LEU A 12 -9.18 22.02 21.11
N HIS A 13 -8.36 20.98 20.89
CA HIS A 13 -6.97 20.97 21.35
C HIS A 13 -5.96 20.67 20.25
N GLY A 14 -6.40 20.38 19.02
CA GLY A 14 -5.50 19.99 17.93
C GLY A 14 -4.70 18.72 18.24
N ARG A 15 -5.27 17.80 19.02
CA ARG A 15 -4.62 16.57 19.49
C ARG A 15 -5.50 15.34 19.24
N GLY A 16 -4.90 14.17 19.36
CA GLY A 16 -5.59 12.88 19.22
C GLY A 16 -5.43 12.28 17.82
N PRO A 17 -6.07 11.14 17.55
CA PRO A 17 -5.79 10.34 16.36
C PRO A 17 -6.13 11.04 15.03
N PHE A 18 -6.99 12.06 15.03
CA PHE A 18 -7.33 12.82 13.82
C PHE A 18 -6.25 13.83 13.40
N THR A 19 -5.18 14.01 14.19
CA THR A 19 -4.01 14.78 13.72
C THR A 19 -3.14 13.97 12.75
N SER A 20 -3.30 12.64 12.72
CA SER A 20 -2.65 11.78 11.73
C SER A 20 -3.36 11.97 10.38
N PRO A 21 -2.62 12.22 9.28
CA PRO A 21 -3.19 12.34 7.95
C PRO A 21 -3.79 11.02 7.42
N GLY A 22 -3.63 9.90 8.14
CA GLY A 22 -4.24 8.62 7.81
C GLY A 22 -3.65 7.94 6.56
N GLY A 23 -2.51 8.44 6.07
CA GLY A 23 -1.81 7.96 4.88
C GLY A 23 -0.46 7.31 5.21
N ALA A 24 0.61 7.83 4.61
CA ALA A 24 1.98 7.39 4.85
C ALA A 24 2.52 7.96 6.18
N GLU A 25 2.84 7.07 7.12
CA GLU A 25 3.29 7.40 8.49
C GLU A 25 4.74 6.97 8.73
N GLY A 26 5.25 6.07 7.88
CA GLY A 26 6.67 5.77 7.79
C GLY A 26 7.05 5.49 6.35
N VAL A 27 8.25 5.90 5.96
CA VAL A 27 8.81 5.61 4.64
C VAL A 27 10.23 5.10 4.77
N ALA A 28 10.61 4.16 3.91
CA ALA A 28 11.98 3.70 3.78
C ALA A 28 12.32 3.50 2.31
N PHE A 29 13.48 3.99 1.88
CA PHE A 29 14.00 3.75 0.55
C PHE A 29 15.01 2.62 0.63
N VAL A 30 14.76 1.54 -0.10
CA VAL A 30 15.60 0.33 -0.07
C VAL A 30 16.03 -0.04 -1.48
N LYS A 31 17.18 -0.71 -1.54
CA LYS A 31 17.72 -1.24 -2.78
C LYS A 31 17.65 -2.76 -2.73
N THR A 32 16.95 -3.36 -3.70
CA THR A 32 16.90 -4.82 -3.83
C THR A 32 18.24 -5.37 -4.30
N ASN A 33 18.52 -6.64 -3.99
CA ASN A 33 19.75 -7.33 -4.42
C ASN A 33 19.82 -7.57 -5.94
N ILE A 34 18.68 -7.48 -6.65
CA ILE A 34 18.56 -7.65 -8.09
C ILE A 34 18.38 -6.32 -8.83
N SER A 35 18.67 -5.20 -8.16
CA SER A 35 18.40 -3.88 -8.69
C SER A 35 19.10 -3.61 -10.03
N PHE A 36 18.34 -3.09 -11.00
CA PHE A 36 18.87 -2.62 -12.28
C PHE A 36 19.30 -1.14 -12.24
N THR A 37 19.15 -0.47 -11.10
CA THR A 37 19.46 0.95 -10.92
C THR A 37 20.89 1.16 -10.42
N PRO A 38 21.50 2.35 -10.64
CA PRO A 38 22.82 2.70 -10.10
C PRO A 38 22.96 2.46 -8.59
N SER A 39 24.19 2.26 -8.11
CA SER A 39 24.47 1.82 -6.74
C SER A 39 23.95 2.76 -5.64
N ASP A 40 23.89 4.05 -5.92
CA ASP A 40 23.43 5.12 -5.03
C ASP A 40 21.91 5.39 -5.12
N TYR A 41 21.17 4.61 -5.92
CA TYR A 41 19.73 4.79 -6.11
C TYR A 41 18.91 3.61 -5.58
N PRO A 42 17.84 3.87 -4.80
CA PRO A 42 16.86 2.86 -4.39
C PRO A 42 15.91 2.53 -5.55
N ASP A 43 15.44 1.29 -5.58
CA ASP A 43 14.44 0.80 -6.55
C ASP A 43 13.07 0.49 -5.90
N ILE A 44 13.02 0.39 -4.58
CA ILE A 44 11.79 0.20 -3.80
C ILE A 44 11.65 1.29 -2.73
N GLU A 45 10.46 1.84 -2.60
CA GLU A 45 10.01 2.60 -1.43
C GLU A 45 9.04 1.73 -0.62
N LEU A 46 9.27 1.58 0.67
CA LEU A 46 8.34 0.95 1.59
C LEU A 46 7.53 2.05 2.27
N VAL A 47 6.22 2.06 2.03
CA VAL A 47 5.30 3.02 2.64
C VAL A 47 4.47 2.31 3.70
N MET A 48 4.67 2.69 4.96
CA MET A 48 3.90 2.19 6.10
C MET A 48 2.72 3.11 6.39
N GLY A 49 1.51 2.55 6.43
CA GLY A 49 0.29 3.23 6.85
C GLY A 49 -0.23 2.70 8.18
N THR A 50 -0.80 3.59 9.00
CA THR A 50 -1.39 3.27 10.31
C THR A 50 -2.69 2.46 10.24
N GLY A 51 -3.20 2.20 9.04
CA GLY A 51 -4.31 1.30 8.79
C GLY A 51 -3.98 0.22 7.78
N ALA A 52 -4.85 -0.79 7.71
CA ALA A 52 -4.86 -1.81 6.67
C ALA A 52 -6.28 -1.96 6.11
N TYR A 53 -6.38 -2.57 4.93
CA TYR A 53 -7.66 -2.74 4.24
C TYR A 53 -8.67 -3.56 5.03
N ASN A 54 -8.26 -4.40 5.98
CA ASN A 54 -9.15 -5.22 6.82
C ASN A 54 -10.19 -4.43 7.64
N ASN A 55 -10.05 -3.11 7.76
CA ASN A 55 -10.99 -2.22 8.43
C ASN A 55 -11.76 -1.30 7.45
N ASP A 56 -11.76 -1.59 6.15
CA ASP A 56 -12.60 -0.90 5.17
C ASP A 56 -14.07 -1.38 5.23
N GLU A 57 -14.71 -1.16 6.38
CA GLU A 57 -16.11 -1.54 6.63
C GLU A 57 -17.06 -0.86 5.63
N SER A 58 -16.76 0.36 5.21
CA SER A 58 -17.58 1.15 4.28
C SER A 58 -17.47 0.70 2.81
N GLY A 59 -16.42 -0.04 2.47
CA GLY A 59 -16.08 -0.40 1.09
C GLY A 59 -15.55 0.74 0.22
N THR A 60 -15.38 1.94 0.78
CA THR A 60 -14.93 3.12 0.03
C THR A 60 -13.51 2.95 -0.48
N LEU A 61 -12.61 2.40 0.34
CA LEU A 61 -11.22 2.21 -0.06
C LEU A 61 -11.12 1.15 -1.16
N ARG A 62 -11.74 -0.02 -0.98
CA ARG A 62 -11.71 -1.10 -1.96
C ARG A 62 -12.36 -0.71 -3.29
N ALA A 63 -13.45 0.06 -3.26
CA ALA A 63 -14.09 0.58 -4.46
C ALA A 63 -13.18 1.56 -5.23
N THR A 64 -12.42 2.40 -4.52
CA THR A 64 -11.55 3.41 -5.13
C THR A 64 -10.39 2.80 -5.92
N ILE A 65 -9.87 1.66 -5.47
CA ILE A 65 -8.72 0.98 -6.10
C ILE A 65 -9.09 -0.30 -6.85
N GLY A 66 -10.39 -0.59 -7.01
CA GLY A 66 -10.88 -1.71 -7.79
C GLY A 66 -10.65 -3.09 -7.16
N ILE A 67 -10.55 -3.19 -5.84
CA ILE A 67 -10.53 -4.47 -5.13
C ILE A 67 -11.94 -5.06 -5.12
N THR A 68 -12.10 -6.28 -5.65
CA THR A 68 -13.39 -6.99 -5.63
C THR A 68 -13.75 -7.45 -4.22
N ASP A 69 -15.05 -7.56 -3.94
CA ASP A 69 -15.52 -8.10 -2.65
C ASP A 69 -14.99 -9.52 -2.42
N GLU A 70 -14.91 -10.35 -3.47
CA GLU A 70 -14.34 -11.70 -3.38
C GLU A 70 -12.89 -11.67 -2.90
N PHE A 71 -12.03 -10.88 -3.55
CA PHE A 71 -10.63 -10.72 -3.15
C PHE A 71 -10.53 -10.20 -1.72
N TYR A 72 -11.32 -9.18 -1.39
CA TYR A 72 -11.34 -8.60 -0.06
C TYR A 72 -11.64 -9.62 1.04
N HIS A 73 -12.70 -10.40 0.88
CA HIS A 73 -13.09 -11.41 1.89
C HIS A 73 -12.08 -12.57 1.95
N ASN A 74 -11.55 -13.01 0.81
CA ASN A 74 -10.54 -14.08 0.76
C ASN A 74 -9.22 -13.66 1.42
N THR A 75 -8.80 -12.41 1.26
CA THR A 75 -7.52 -11.91 1.79
C THR A 75 -7.64 -11.41 3.24
N TYR A 76 -8.70 -10.66 3.58
CA TYR A 76 -8.82 -9.96 4.86
C TYR A 76 -9.87 -10.56 5.80
N GLY A 77 -10.69 -11.51 5.34
CA GLY A 77 -11.84 -12.06 6.09
C GLY A 77 -11.49 -12.57 7.50
N SER A 78 -10.32 -13.21 7.65
CA SER A 78 -9.85 -13.76 8.94
C SER A 78 -9.33 -12.71 9.94
N ILE A 79 -9.13 -11.48 9.48
CA ILE A 79 -8.57 -10.37 10.27
C ILE A 79 -9.47 -9.12 10.29
N LEU A 80 -10.73 -9.23 9.85
CA LEU A 80 -11.70 -8.13 9.92
C LEU A 80 -11.85 -7.61 11.36
N GLY A 81 -11.85 -6.28 11.51
CA GLY A 81 -12.01 -5.61 12.80
C GLY A 81 -10.81 -5.72 13.75
N LYS A 82 -9.72 -6.39 13.34
CA LYS A 82 -8.47 -6.47 14.13
C LYS A 82 -7.61 -5.24 13.90
N HIS A 83 -6.83 -4.87 14.92
CA HIS A 83 -5.79 -3.86 14.78
C HIS A 83 -4.72 -4.36 13.81
N ALA A 84 -4.47 -3.60 12.76
CA ALA A 84 -3.51 -3.92 11.71
C ALA A 84 -2.97 -2.62 11.09
N PHE A 85 -1.77 -2.72 10.57
CA PHE A 85 -1.11 -1.70 9.76
C PHE A 85 -0.74 -2.32 8.41
N SER A 86 -0.43 -1.49 7.43
CA SER A 86 0.00 -1.94 6.11
C SER A 86 1.38 -1.40 5.78
N VAL A 87 2.14 -2.17 5.02
CA VAL A 87 3.39 -1.72 4.42
C VAL A 87 3.30 -2.06 2.94
N SER A 88 3.35 -1.04 2.09
CA SER A 88 3.23 -1.17 0.64
C SER A 88 4.61 -0.94 0.00
N PRO A 89 5.20 -1.96 -0.65
CA PRO A 89 6.35 -1.75 -1.51
C PRO A 89 5.92 -1.07 -2.80
N ILE A 90 6.58 0.03 -3.15
CA ILE A 90 6.34 0.85 -4.32
C ILE A 90 7.58 0.77 -5.21
N LEU A 91 7.38 0.42 -6.49
CA LEU A 91 8.44 0.38 -7.48
C LEU A 91 8.79 1.81 -7.92
N MET A 92 10.00 2.26 -7.61
CA MET A 92 10.42 3.65 -7.82
C MET A 92 10.81 3.96 -9.26
N ARG A 93 11.29 2.95 -9.99
CA ARG A 93 11.81 3.09 -11.36
C ARG A 93 11.27 1.96 -12.26
N PRO A 94 9.94 1.90 -12.48
CA PRO A 94 9.39 0.93 -13.40
C PRO A 94 10.02 1.09 -14.79
N LYS A 95 10.29 -0.02 -15.46
CA LYS A 95 10.64 -0.08 -16.89
C LYS A 95 9.38 -0.01 -17.76
N SER A 96 8.26 -0.52 -17.27
CA SER A 96 6.95 -0.45 -17.93
C SER A 96 6.58 1.00 -18.25
N ARG A 97 5.99 1.22 -19.43
CA ARG A 97 5.53 2.53 -19.91
C ARG A 97 4.08 2.45 -20.35
N GLY A 98 3.28 3.33 -19.78
CA GLY A 98 1.90 3.57 -20.18
C GLY A 98 1.77 4.61 -21.28
N ARG A 99 0.53 4.87 -21.70
CA ARG A 99 0.17 5.83 -22.74
C ARG A 99 -1.07 6.61 -22.32
N ILE A 100 -1.09 7.89 -22.64
CA ILE A 100 -2.28 8.74 -22.52
C ILE A 100 -2.61 9.25 -23.92
N MET A 101 -3.85 9.06 -24.35
CA MET A 101 -4.31 9.37 -25.70
C MET A 101 -5.62 10.14 -25.64
N LEU A 102 -5.86 11.04 -26.60
CA LEU A 102 -7.16 11.67 -26.74
C LEU A 102 -8.21 10.60 -27.06
N LYS A 103 -9.29 10.56 -26.28
CA LYS A 103 -10.42 9.65 -26.53
C LYS A 103 -11.27 10.13 -27.71
N SER A 104 -11.32 11.44 -27.94
CA SER A 104 -12.07 12.10 -29.02
C SER A 104 -11.55 13.52 -29.23
N ALA A 105 -12.05 14.22 -30.25
CA ALA A 105 -11.78 15.64 -30.45
C ALA A 105 -12.45 16.58 -29.42
N ASN A 106 -13.41 16.09 -28.62
CA ASN A 106 -14.06 16.88 -27.57
C ASN A 106 -13.13 17.05 -26.36
N PRO A 107 -12.73 18.29 -25.99
CA PRO A 107 -11.82 18.54 -24.86
C PRO A 107 -12.47 18.26 -23.49
N PHE A 108 -13.80 18.11 -23.42
CA PHE A 108 -14.51 17.74 -22.18
C PHE A 108 -14.58 16.23 -21.96
N HIS A 109 -14.15 15.41 -22.92
CA HIS A 109 -14.04 13.97 -22.71
C HIS A 109 -12.72 13.64 -22.03
N TRP A 110 -12.79 12.85 -20.95
CA TRP A 110 -11.60 12.31 -20.28
C TRP A 110 -10.71 11.56 -21.29
N PRO A 111 -9.38 11.73 -21.21
CA PRO A 111 -8.47 11.03 -22.10
C PRO A 111 -8.51 9.53 -21.79
N ARG A 112 -8.09 8.73 -22.78
CA ARG A 112 -7.84 7.30 -22.58
C ARG A 112 -6.49 7.15 -21.91
N MET A 113 -6.47 6.57 -20.71
CA MET A 113 -5.25 6.31 -19.95
C MET A 113 -5.01 4.80 -19.89
N GLU A 114 -3.83 4.37 -20.33
CA GLU A 114 -3.40 2.98 -20.30
C GLU A 114 -2.09 2.91 -19.50
N GLY A 115 -2.16 2.48 -18.24
CA GLY A 115 -0.98 2.42 -17.37
C GLY A 115 0.06 1.41 -17.84
N ASN A 116 -0.39 0.31 -18.44
CA ASN A 116 0.47 -0.80 -18.90
C ASN A 116 1.43 -1.28 -17.79
N PHE A 117 0.94 -1.33 -16.55
CA PHE A 117 1.71 -1.76 -15.40
C PHE A 117 2.18 -3.21 -15.60
N TYR A 118 3.42 -3.50 -15.22
CA TYR A 118 4.00 -4.85 -15.29
C TYR A 118 4.13 -5.42 -16.70
N ALA A 119 4.14 -4.56 -17.72
CA ALA A 119 4.42 -4.96 -19.10
C ALA A 119 5.86 -5.43 -19.29
N ASP A 120 6.79 -4.86 -18.52
CA ASP A 120 8.14 -5.38 -18.37
C ASP A 120 8.17 -6.35 -17.18
N TYR A 121 8.63 -7.57 -17.42
CA TYR A 121 8.69 -8.61 -16.41
C TYR A 121 9.62 -8.23 -15.25
N ASP A 122 10.67 -7.45 -15.50
CA ASP A 122 11.62 -7.04 -14.46
C ASP A 122 10.95 -6.20 -13.37
N ASP A 123 9.88 -5.46 -13.69
CA ASP A 123 9.12 -4.69 -12.72
C ASP A 123 8.44 -5.61 -11.68
N LEU A 124 7.93 -6.77 -12.12
CA LEU A 124 7.34 -7.77 -11.23
C LEU A 124 8.41 -8.44 -10.37
N VAL A 125 9.57 -8.75 -10.95
CA VAL A 125 10.64 -9.44 -10.22
C VAL A 125 11.19 -8.53 -9.11
N VAL A 126 11.44 -7.25 -9.41
CA VAL A 126 11.90 -6.28 -8.39
C VAL A 126 10.84 -6.03 -7.33
N LEU A 127 9.57 -5.89 -7.73
CA LEU A 127 8.48 -5.70 -6.76
C LEU A 127 8.32 -6.90 -5.82
N ARG A 128 8.48 -8.14 -6.33
CA ARG A 128 8.49 -9.35 -5.51
C ARG A 128 9.58 -9.32 -4.44
N GLU A 129 10.79 -8.87 -4.77
CA GLU A 129 11.85 -8.71 -3.76
C GLU A 129 11.50 -7.62 -2.74
N GLY A 130 10.83 -6.54 -3.16
CA GLY A 130 10.26 -5.55 -2.24
C GLY A 130 9.22 -6.12 -1.26
N VAL A 131 8.37 -7.05 -1.72
CA VAL A 131 7.42 -7.75 -0.84
C VAL A 131 8.14 -8.64 0.17
N LYS A 132 9.18 -9.38 -0.24
CA LYS A 132 9.98 -10.18 0.69
C LYS A 132 10.65 -9.35 1.77
N LEU A 133 11.27 -8.22 1.38
CA LEU A 133 11.85 -7.26 2.33
C LEU A 133 10.80 -6.73 3.32
N THR A 134 9.56 -6.55 2.87
CA THR A 134 8.45 -6.14 3.73
C THR A 134 8.10 -7.22 4.76
N VAL A 135 8.05 -8.49 4.35
CA VAL A 135 7.84 -9.62 5.27
C VAL A 135 8.97 -9.71 6.29
N ASP A 136 10.23 -9.65 5.84
CA ASP A 136 11.40 -9.67 6.71
C ASP A 136 11.38 -8.52 7.74
N LEU A 137 10.95 -7.32 7.31
CA LEU A 137 10.79 -6.16 8.19
C LEU A 137 9.74 -6.43 9.28
N ILE A 138 8.57 -6.95 8.90
CA ILE A 138 7.47 -7.25 9.85
C ILE A 138 7.87 -8.39 10.81
N GLU A 139 8.67 -9.35 10.36
CA GLU A 139 9.18 -10.46 11.18
C GLU A 139 10.44 -10.09 11.99
N SER A 140 10.96 -8.87 11.85
CA SER A 140 12.09 -8.39 12.64
C SER A 140 11.79 -8.40 14.14
N ARG A 141 12.84 -8.40 14.97
CA ARG A 141 12.70 -8.40 16.44
C ARG A 141 11.89 -7.21 16.95
N SER A 142 12.07 -6.03 16.33
CA SER A 142 11.38 -4.80 16.74
C SER A 142 9.86 -4.91 16.55
N PHE A 143 9.41 -5.41 15.39
CA PHE A 143 7.99 -5.59 15.12
C PHE A 143 7.39 -6.75 15.91
N ARG A 144 8.10 -7.87 16.04
CA ARG A 144 7.67 -8.96 16.94
C ARG A 144 7.57 -8.52 18.40
N GLY A 145 8.43 -7.60 18.85
CA GLY A 145 8.41 -7.05 20.20
C GLY A 145 7.12 -6.29 20.54
N VAL A 146 6.41 -5.77 19.54
CA VAL A 146 5.09 -5.13 19.71
C VAL A 146 3.92 -6.06 19.35
N GLY A 147 4.19 -7.35 19.18
CA GLY A 147 3.18 -8.37 18.85
C GLY A 147 2.71 -8.35 17.39
N ALA A 148 3.43 -7.67 16.50
CA ALA A 148 3.10 -7.68 15.07
C ALA A 148 3.42 -9.04 14.44
N THR A 149 2.54 -9.50 13.56
CA THR A 149 2.72 -10.73 12.77
C THR A 149 2.26 -10.49 11.33
N ALA A 150 2.90 -11.16 10.37
CA ALA A 150 2.47 -11.13 8.98
C ALA A 150 1.14 -11.89 8.81
N ALA A 151 0.22 -11.34 8.02
CA ALA A 151 -1.06 -12.00 7.73
C ALA A 151 -0.84 -13.19 6.78
N GLN A 152 -1.24 -14.39 7.21
CA GLN A 152 -0.94 -15.70 6.60
C GLN A 152 -1.30 -15.85 5.11
N HIS A 153 -2.26 -15.09 4.58
CA HIS A 153 -2.67 -15.17 3.17
C HIS A 153 -1.83 -14.30 2.21
N THR A 154 -0.92 -13.48 2.73
CA THR A 154 -0.15 -12.53 1.91
C THR A 154 1.09 -13.17 1.26
N VAL A 155 1.54 -14.33 1.74
CA VAL A 155 2.87 -14.91 1.43
C VAL A 155 2.80 -16.18 0.57
N LEU A 156 1.64 -16.80 0.39
CA LEU A 156 1.51 -18.14 -0.22
C LEU A 156 1.78 -18.20 -1.75
N TRP A 157 2.13 -17.09 -2.40
CA TRP A 157 2.26 -17.01 -3.86
C TRP A 157 3.56 -16.38 -4.39
N LEU A 158 4.59 -16.21 -3.55
CA LEU A 158 5.92 -15.69 -3.95
C LEU A 158 7.04 -16.69 -3.71
#